data_AF-A0A956JXM1-F1
#
_entry.id   AF-A0A956JXM1-F1
#
_cell.length_a   1.000
_cell.length_b   1.000
_cell.length_c   1.000
_cell.angle_alpha   90.00
_cell.angle_beta   90.00
_cell.angle_gamma   90.00
#
_symmetry.space_group_name_H-M   'P 1'
#
loop_
_entity.id
_entity.type
_entity.pdbx_description
1 polymer ?
#
loop_
_entity_poly.entity_id
_entity_poly.type
_entity_poly.pdbx_seq_one_letter_code
_entity_poly.pdbx_strand_id
1 'polypeptide(L)'
;MGLLDVILGIFGGGGGGGGKVNFGNVNPDDIESYWVVDHEIDQAERAGEAELAAAFARWGLKNMDHWEQVKGALYQRHGQNPDFSMAAGRVQHRIQMASVAESYQMPPEYSSPVHGVDLNRYAAIKARLQLGQAPAQVLPEYQLDPARWHEVDQTWGWRMGPQGDAFAGQILAGSYHAMYQQALAAYGRR
;
A
#
# COMPACT_ATOMS: atom_id res chain seq x y z
N MET A 1 -16.17 8.39 -16.06
CA MET A 1 -16.50 9.21 -14.88
C MET A 1 -15.29 9.16 -13.98
N GLY A 2 -14.68 10.31 -13.64
CA GLY A 2 -13.47 10.33 -12.82
C GLY A 2 -13.81 10.13 -11.35
N LEU A 3 -12.84 9.67 -10.54
CA LEU A 3 -12.93 9.66 -9.07
C LEU A 3 -13.32 11.04 -8.48
N LEU A 4 -13.08 12.12 -9.24
CA LEU A 4 -13.50 13.49 -8.92
C LEU A 4 -15.01 13.72 -9.10
N ASP A 5 -15.70 12.98 -9.98
CA ASP A 5 -17.16 13.07 -10.18
C ASP A 5 -17.93 12.45 -9.00
N VAL A 6 -17.33 11.46 -8.33
CA VAL A 6 -17.85 10.84 -7.10
C VAL A 6 -17.84 11.81 -5.92
N ILE A 7 -16.88 12.74 -5.87
CA ILE A 7 -16.73 13.70 -4.77
C ILE A 7 -17.74 14.87 -4.88
N LEU A 8 -18.33 15.13 -6.05
CA LEU A 8 -19.11 16.36 -6.26
C LEU A 8 -20.54 16.23 -6.82
N GLY A 9 -21.07 15.06 -7.23
CA GLY A 9 -22.39 15.18 -7.89
C GLY A 9 -23.31 14.01 -8.22
N ILE A 10 -23.12 12.76 -7.78
CA ILE A 10 -24.05 11.70 -8.24
C ILE A 10 -24.35 10.65 -7.18
N PHE A 11 -25.20 10.91 -6.17
CA PHE A 11 -25.96 9.82 -5.52
C PHE A 11 -27.34 10.32 -5.08
N GLY A 12 -28.21 10.53 -6.08
CA GLY A 12 -29.66 10.51 -5.89
C GLY A 12 -30.11 9.10 -5.51
N GLY A 13 -31.02 9.02 -4.53
CA GLY A 13 -31.34 7.81 -3.79
C GLY A 13 -31.87 6.62 -4.58
N GLY A 14 -31.77 5.45 -3.96
CA GLY A 14 -32.42 4.23 -4.42
C GLY A 14 -32.23 3.04 -3.48
N GLY A 15 -33.31 2.66 -2.80
CA GLY A 15 -33.62 1.25 -2.52
C GLY A 15 -33.09 0.64 -1.22
N GLY A 16 -33.96 0.57 -0.21
CA GLY A 16 -33.77 -0.29 0.95
C GLY A 16 -33.91 -1.78 0.60
N GLY A 17 -33.16 -2.60 1.34
CA GLY A 17 -33.29 -4.05 1.36
C GLY A 17 -32.43 -4.63 2.47
N GLY A 18 -33.06 -5.08 3.57
CA GLY A 18 -32.42 -5.61 4.77
C GLY A 18 -31.75 -6.99 4.60
N GLY A 19 -31.06 -7.23 3.48
CA GLY A 19 -30.14 -8.35 3.33
C GLY A 19 -28.75 -7.95 3.80
N LYS A 20 -28.00 -8.86 4.44
CA LYS A 20 -26.58 -8.63 4.73
C LYS A 20 -25.86 -8.48 3.38
N VAL A 21 -25.31 -7.29 3.11
CA VAL A 21 -24.48 -7.05 1.92
C VAL A 21 -23.25 -7.94 2.00
N ASN A 22 -22.97 -8.65 0.90
CA ASN A 22 -21.76 -9.45 0.77
C ASN A 22 -20.63 -8.54 0.29
N PHE A 23 -19.63 -8.30 1.12
CA PHE A 23 -18.51 -7.42 0.78
C PHE A 23 -17.42 -8.10 -0.05
N GLY A 24 -17.54 -9.41 -0.33
CA GLY A 24 -16.46 -10.17 -0.96
C GLY A 24 -15.19 -10.10 -0.10
N ASN A 25 -14.08 -9.73 -0.72
CA ASN A 25 -12.78 -9.52 -0.06
C ASN A 25 -12.57 -8.07 0.42
N VAL A 26 -13.54 -7.18 0.22
CA VAL A 26 -13.45 -5.80 0.70
C VAL A 26 -13.65 -5.79 2.21
N ASN A 27 -12.71 -5.24 2.96
CA ASN A 27 -12.86 -5.13 4.41
C ASN A 27 -13.81 -3.97 4.74
N PRO A 28 -15.00 -4.23 5.31
CA PRO A 28 -15.99 -3.18 5.52
C PRO A 28 -15.65 -2.24 6.68
N ASP A 29 -14.61 -2.54 7.47
CA ASP A 29 -14.11 -1.72 8.57
C ASP A 29 -12.91 -0.85 8.17
N ASP A 30 -12.33 -1.10 6.99
CA ASP A 30 -11.18 -0.36 6.48
C ASP A 30 -11.61 0.70 5.47
N ILE A 31 -11.58 1.96 5.91
CA ILE A 31 -11.94 3.12 5.09
C ILE A 31 -11.04 3.27 3.86
N GLU A 32 -9.78 2.82 3.89
CA GLU A 32 -8.90 2.88 2.73
C GLU A 32 -9.15 1.74 1.75
N SER A 33 -9.55 0.56 2.25
CA SER A 33 -9.89 -0.60 1.40
C SER A 33 -10.99 -0.24 0.40
N TYR A 34 -11.98 0.56 0.79
CA TYR A 34 -13.00 1.07 -0.13
C TYR A 34 -12.38 1.82 -1.32
N TRP A 35 -11.53 2.82 -1.05
CA TRP A 35 -10.96 3.69 -2.09
C TRP A 35 -9.98 2.95 -3.01
N VAL A 36 -9.28 1.94 -2.48
CA VAL A 36 -8.40 1.08 -3.29
C VAL A 36 -9.22 0.28 -4.30
N VAL A 37 -10.31 -0.35 -3.84
CA VAL A 37 -11.19 -1.16 -4.69
C VAL A 37 -11.89 -0.30 -5.74
N ASP A 38 -12.40 0.87 -5.33
CA ASP A 38 -13.06 1.80 -6.24
C ASP A 38 -12.13 2.26 -7.37
N HIS A 39 -10.90 2.62 -7.03
CA HIS A 39 -9.90 2.98 -8.03
C HIS A 39 -9.55 1.80 -8.95
N GLU A 40 -9.39 0.59 -8.41
CA GLU A 40 -9.05 -0.58 -9.22
C GLU A 40 -10.16 -0.94 -10.21
N ILE A 41 -11.43 -0.88 -9.79
CA ILE A 41 -12.58 -1.15 -10.65
C ILE A 41 -12.70 -0.08 -11.74
N ASP A 42 -12.52 1.21 -11.42
CA ASP A 42 -12.53 2.31 -12.40
C ASP A 42 -11.40 2.16 -13.44
N GLN A 43 -10.19 1.78 -13.03
CA GLN A 43 -9.10 1.49 -13.97
C GLN A 43 -9.40 0.27 -14.85
N ALA A 44 -9.94 -0.79 -14.26
CA ALA A 44 -10.26 -2.02 -14.96
C ALA A 44 -11.38 -1.81 -15.98
N GLU A 45 -12.41 -1.02 -15.63
CA GLU A 45 -13.49 -0.63 -16.55
C GLU A 45 -12.96 0.13 -17.77
N ARG A 46 -11.97 1.02 -17.57
CA ARG A 46 -11.32 1.75 -18.67
C ARG A 46 -10.41 0.89 -19.54
N ALA A 47 -9.81 -0.14 -18.95
CA ALA A 47 -8.91 -1.05 -19.65
C ALA A 47 -9.66 -2.06 -20.52
N GLY A 48 -10.83 -2.52 -20.07
CA GLY A 48 -11.71 -3.39 -20.86
C GLY A 48 -12.47 -4.42 -20.02
N GLU A 49 -13.36 -5.16 -20.68
CA GLU A 49 -14.21 -6.16 -20.01
C GLU A 49 -13.42 -7.27 -19.33
N ALA A 50 -12.27 -7.67 -19.90
CA ALA A 50 -11.43 -8.73 -19.35
C ALA A 50 -10.77 -8.30 -18.04
N GLU A 51 -10.23 -7.09 -18.00
CA GLU A 51 -9.62 -6.48 -16.82
C GLU A 51 -10.67 -6.25 -15.74
N LEU A 52 -11.86 -5.76 -16.12
CA LEU A 52 -12.97 -5.57 -15.18
C LEU A 52 -13.43 -6.90 -14.56
N ALA A 53 -13.55 -7.96 -15.35
CA ALA A 53 -13.85 -9.30 -14.85
C ALA A 53 -12.76 -9.83 -13.90
N ALA A 54 -11.48 -9.57 -14.22
CA ALA A 54 -10.36 -9.96 -13.36
C ALA A 54 -10.35 -9.19 -12.03
N ALA A 55 -10.66 -7.89 -12.05
CA ALA A 55 -10.79 -7.07 -10.84
C ALA A 55 -11.95 -7.56 -9.95
N PHE A 56 -13.12 -7.84 -10.54
CA PHE A 56 -14.24 -8.42 -9.81
C PHE A 56 -13.88 -9.77 -9.17
N ALA A 57 -13.23 -10.67 -9.90
CA ALA A 57 -12.78 -11.94 -9.37
C ALA A 57 -11.79 -11.77 -8.19
N ARG A 58 -10.84 -10.83 -8.30
CA ARG A 58 -9.86 -10.53 -7.25
C ARG A 58 -10.51 -10.08 -5.95
N TRP A 59 -11.55 -9.26 -6.06
CA TRP A 59 -12.26 -8.70 -4.91
C TRP A 59 -13.46 -9.53 -4.45
N GLY A 60 -13.73 -10.68 -5.07
CA GLY A 60 -14.90 -11.50 -4.76
C GLY A 60 -16.23 -10.80 -5.08
N LEU A 61 -16.20 -9.86 -6.03
CA LEU A 61 -17.37 -9.15 -6.52
C LEU A 61 -17.97 -9.90 -7.72
N LYS A 62 -19.30 -9.88 -7.84
CA LYS A 62 -19.99 -10.61 -8.92
C LYS A 62 -20.03 -9.82 -10.23
N ASN A 63 -20.32 -8.53 -10.13
CA ASN A 63 -20.55 -7.62 -11.24
C ASN A 63 -20.63 -6.17 -10.71
N MET A 64 -20.90 -5.22 -11.60
CA MET A 64 -21.06 -3.81 -11.26
C MET A 64 -22.21 -3.56 -10.29
N ASP A 65 -23.35 -4.25 -10.45
CA ASP A 65 -24.49 -4.09 -9.53
C ASP A 65 -24.14 -4.50 -8.10
N HIS A 66 -23.36 -5.59 -7.94
CA HIS A 66 -22.85 -6.01 -6.64
C HIS A 66 -21.88 -4.97 -6.08
N TRP A 67 -21.04 -4.38 -6.93
CA TRP A 67 -20.16 -3.30 -6.52
C TRP A 67 -20.93 -2.07 -6.03
N GLU A 68 -21.97 -1.61 -6.74
CA GLU A 68 -22.82 -0.50 -6.31
C GLU A 68 -23.51 -0.75 -4.97
N GLN A 69 -23.98 -1.99 -4.73
CA GLN A 69 -24.53 -2.38 -3.42
C GLN A 69 -23.49 -2.30 -2.31
N VAL A 70 -22.26 -2.77 -2.58
CA VAL A 70 -21.13 -2.68 -1.64
C VAL A 70 -20.79 -1.22 -1.36
N LYS A 71 -20.69 -0.36 -2.39
CA LYS A 71 -20.45 1.08 -2.23
C LYS A 71 -21.51 1.74 -1.37
N GLY A 72 -22.79 1.47 -1.64
CA GLY A 72 -23.91 2.01 -0.86
C GLY A 72 -23.83 1.63 0.62
N ALA A 73 -23.51 0.37 0.93
CA ALA A 73 -23.36 -0.09 2.30
C ALA A 73 -22.14 0.51 3.01
N LEU A 74 -21.00 0.64 2.32
CA LEU A 74 -19.79 1.26 2.88
C LEU A 74 -20.00 2.76 3.12
N TYR A 75 -20.70 3.46 2.22
CA TYR A 75 -21.03 4.86 2.40
C TYR A 75 -22.02 5.08 3.53
N GLN A 76 -23.03 4.22 3.70
CA GLN A 76 -23.92 4.28 4.87
C GLN A 76 -23.15 4.09 6.18
N ARG A 77 -22.09 3.27 6.17
CA ARG A 77 -21.26 3.00 7.34
C ARG A 77 -20.28 4.13 7.66
N HIS A 78 -19.62 4.68 6.64
CA HIS A 78 -18.48 5.59 6.81
C HIS A 78 -18.70 7.00 6.29
N GLY A 79 -19.81 7.30 5.60
CA GLY A 79 -20.02 8.58 4.92
C GLY A 79 -20.11 9.79 5.87
N GLN A 80 -20.37 9.57 7.16
CA GLN A 80 -20.31 10.62 8.19
C GLN A 80 -18.94 10.72 8.87
N ASN A 81 -18.01 9.81 8.56
CA ASN A 81 -16.66 9.83 9.09
C ASN A 81 -15.79 10.81 8.29
N PRO A 82 -15.26 11.89 8.91
CA PRO A 82 -14.37 12.82 8.22
C PRO A 82 -13.11 12.13 7.66
N ASP A 83 -12.65 11.05 8.28
CA ASP A 83 -11.50 10.28 7.79
C ASP A 83 -11.79 9.55 6.49
N PHE A 84 -13.06 9.28 6.17
CA PHE A 84 -13.45 8.60 4.94
C PHE A 84 -13.15 9.45 3.71
N SER A 85 -13.48 10.75 3.73
CA SER A 85 -13.14 11.66 2.63
C SER A 85 -11.63 11.91 2.54
N MET A 86 -10.93 11.95 3.67
CA MET A 86 -9.46 12.07 3.68
C MET A 86 -8.75 10.82 3.17
N ALA A 87 -9.34 9.64 3.37
CA ALA A 87 -8.81 8.37 2.89
C ALA A 87 -8.68 8.33 1.36
N ALA A 88 -9.62 8.95 0.64
CA ALA A 88 -9.53 9.10 -0.82
C ALA A 88 -8.23 9.78 -1.24
N GLY A 89 -7.92 10.92 -0.62
CA GLY A 89 -6.68 11.67 -0.90
C GLY A 89 -5.43 10.88 -0.57
N ARG A 90 -5.42 10.11 0.53
CA ARG A 90 -4.29 9.24 0.89
C ARG A 90 -4.08 8.11 -0.11
N VAL A 91 -5.15 7.45 -0.54
CA VAL A 91 -5.09 6.37 -1.53
C VAL A 91 -4.65 6.92 -2.89
N GLN A 92 -5.24 8.02 -3.34
CA GLN A 92 -4.87 8.64 -4.61
C GLN A 92 -3.40 9.11 -4.62
N HIS A 93 -2.94 9.72 -3.52
CA HIS A 93 -1.53 10.07 -3.36
C HIS A 93 -0.63 8.82 -3.44
N ARG A 94 -1.00 7.71 -2.77
CA ARG A 94 -0.24 6.45 -2.81
C ARG A 94 -0.14 5.89 -4.23
N ILE A 95 -1.24 5.89 -4.96
CA ILE A 95 -1.30 5.37 -6.33
C ILE A 95 -0.50 6.24 -7.29
N GLN A 96 -0.64 7.56 -7.18
CA GLN A 96 0.16 8.51 -7.95
C GLN A 96 1.65 8.35 -7.66
N MET A 97 2.04 8.17 -6.40
CA MET A 97 3.43 7.91 -6.05
C MET A 97 3.93 6.59 -6.61
N ALA A 98 3.11 5.53 -6.61
CA ALA A 98 3.49 4.25 -7.20
C ALA A 98 3.73 4.37 -8.73
N SER A 99 2.88 5.10 -9.45
CA SER A 99 3.06 5.29 -10.90
C SER A 99 4.28 6.15 -11.24
N VAL A 100 4.54 7.21 -10.46
CA VAL A 100 5.75 8.01 -10.66
C VAL A 100 7.00 7.22 -10.26
N ALA A 101 6.94 6.41 -9.19
CA ALA A 101 8.05 5.55 -8.79
C ALA A 101 8.45 4.54 -9.88
N GLU A 102 7.50 4.00 -10.63
CA GLU A 102 7.77 3.06 -11.74
C GLU A 102 8.60 3.70 -12.86
N SER A 103 8.40 5.00 -13.11
CA SER A 103 9.13 5.77 -14.13
C SER A 103 10.36 6.50 -13.58
N TYR A 104 10.53 6.55 -12.26
CA TYR A 104 11.61 7.29 -11.62
C TYR A 104 12.92 6.48 -11.63
N GLN A 105 13.90 6.97 -12.38
CA GLN A 105 15.25 6.42 -12.35
C GLN A 105 15.96 6.87 -11.06
N MET A 106 15.91 6.03 -10.03
CA MET A 106 16.57 6.29 -8.75
C MET A 106 18.07 6.53 -8.94
N PRO A 107 18.63 7.67 -8.50
CA PRO A 107 20.05 7.92 -8.61
C PRO A 107 20.88 6.86 -7.87
N PRO A 108 22.09 6.51 -8.35
CA PRO A 108 22.93 5.48 -7.72
C PRO A 108 23.20 5.72 -6.24
N GLU A 109 23.34 6.98 -5.81
CA GLU A 109 23.58 7.35 -4.42
C GLU A 109 22.42 6.98 -3.47
N TYR A 110 21.21 6.80 -4.00
CA TYR A 110 20.01 6.40 -3.25
C TYR A 110 19.68 4.90 -3.41
N SER A 111 20.14 4.25 -4.50
CA SER A 111 19.83 2.85 -4.81
C SER A 111 20.96 1.86 -4.54
N SER A 112 22.22 2.32 -4.45
CA SER A 112 23.38 1.42 -4.32
C SER A 112 23.39 0.67 -2.98
N PRO A 113 23.66 -0.64 -2.97
CA PRO A 113 23.82 -1.41 -1.73
C PRO A 113 24.92 -0.84 -0.85
N VAL A 114 24.70 -0.84 0.47
CA VAL A 114 25.68 -0.40 1.48
C VAL A 114 26.25 -1.66 2.11
N HIS A 115 27.57 -1.89 2.02
CA HIS A 115 28.20 -3.15 2.47
C HIS A 115 27.54 -4.43 1.90
N GLY A 116 27.03 -4.37 0.66
CA GLY A 116 26.31 -5.49 0.04
C GLY A 116 24.87 -5.69 0.54
N VAL A 117 24.33 -4.73 1.29
CA VAL A 117 22.96 -4.70 1.79
C VAL A 117 22.13 -3.76 0.92
N ASP A 118 21.32 -4.36 0.05
CA ASP A 118 20.24 -3.67 -0.67
C ASP A 118 19.04 -3.37 0.25
N LEU A 119 18.05 -2.63 -0.26
CA LEU A 119 16.88 -2.22 0.53
C LEU A 119 16.07 -3.40 1.07
N ASN A 120 15.97 -4.50 0.30
CA ASN A 120 15.23 -5.69 0.69
C ASN A 120 15.93 -6.41 1.86
N ARG A 121 17.24 -6.60 1.76
CA ARG A 121 18.06 -7.17 2.84
C ARG A 121 18.02 -6.30 4.09
N TYR A 122 18.08 -4.97 3.91
CA TYR A 122 17.96 -4.04 5.03
C TYR A 122 16.61 -4.19 5.74
N ALA A 123 15.50 -4.21 5.00
CA ALA A 123 14.16 -4.44 5.54
C ALA A 123 14.05 -5.80 6.27
N ALA A 124 14.61 -6.86 5.71
CA ALA A 124 14.63 -8.19 6.33
C ALA A 124 15.42 -8.22 7.65
N ILE A 125 16.59 -7.58 7.71
CA ILE A 125 17.39 -7.46 8.93
C ILE A 125 16.59 -6.70 9.99
N LYS A 126 16.05 -5.51 9.66
CA LYS A 126 15.24 -4.70 10.59
C LYS A 126 14.05 -5.49 11.14
N ALA A 127 13.35 -6.25 10.30
CA ALA A 127 12.21 -7.07 10.72
C ALA A 127 12.62 -8.14 11.74
N ARG A 128 13.72 -8.85 11.49
CA ARG A 128 14.23 -9.87 12.44
C ARG A 128 14.67 -9.26 13.77
N LEU A 129 15.34 -8.10 13.74
CA LEU A 129 15.72 -7.38 14.94
C LEU A 129 14.49 -6.90 15.73
N GLN A 130 13.46 -6.40 15.04
CA GLN A 130 12.20 -6.00 15.67
C GLN A 130 11.49 -7.18 16.35
N LEU A 131 11.56 -8.37 15.75
CA LEU A 131 11.02 -9.60 16.33
C LEU A 131 11.86 -10.14 17.51
N GLY A 132 12.90 -9.40 17.94
CA GLY A 132 13.70 -9.72 19.12
C GLY A 132 14.86 -10.68 18.87
N GLN A 133 15.17 -11.01 17.61
CA GLN A 133 16.37 -11.79 17.31
C GLN A 133 17.63 -10.98 17.65
N ALA A 134 18.62 -11.63 18.27
CA ALA A 134 19.84 -10.97 18.69
C ALA A 134 20.67 -10.51 17.46
N PRO A 135 21.23 -9.29 17.46
CA PRO A 135 22.09 -8.82 16.36
C PRO A 135 23.26 -9.77 16.07
N ALA A 136 23.84 -10.40 17.09
CA ALA A 136 24.92 -11.36 16.95
C ALA A 136 24.53 -12.64 16.18
N GLN A 137 23.23 -12.93 16.05
CA GLN A 137 22.72 -14.04 15.24
C GLN A 137 22.38 -13.58 13.81
N VAL A 138 21.80 -12.39 13.66
CA VAL A 138 21.28 -11.90 12.38
C VAL A 138 22.39 -11.34 11.49
N LEU A 139 23.26 -10.48 12.02
CA LEU A 139 24.24 -9.72 11.22
C LEU A 139 25.28 -10.59 10.50
N PRO A 140 25.84 -11.67 11.11
CA PRO A 140 26.82 -12.52 10.43
C PRO A 140 26.27 -13.22 9.18
N GLU A 141 24.97 -13.51 9.11
CA GLU A 141 24.34 -14.09 7.90
C GLU A 141 24.47 -13.18 6.67
N TYR A 142 24.63 -11.88 6.90
CA TYR A 142 24.82 -10.86 5.88
C TYR A 142 26.27 -10.37 5.79
N GLN A 143 27.22 -11.05 6.44
CA GLN A 143 28.64 -10.66 6.50
C GLN A 143 28.86 -9.27 7.11
N LEU A 144 27.99 -8.89 8.04
CA LEU A 144 28.04 -7.62 8.75
C LEU A 144 28.58 -7.80 10.17
N ASP A 145 29.43 -6.86 10.57
CA ASP A 145 29.80 -6.62 11.96
C ASP A 145 28.98 -5.42 12.52
N PRO A 146 29.04 -5.13 13.83
CA PRO A 146 28.30 -4.01 14.41
C PRO A 146 28.63 -2.64 13.81
N ALA A 147 29.87 -2.41 13.38
CA ALA A 147 30.28 -1.13 12.79
C ALA A 147 29.70 -0.97 11.38
N ARG A 148 29.82 -2.00 10.54
CA ARG A 148 29.20 -2.04 9.20
C ARG A 148 27.69 -1.92 9.28
N TRP A 149 27.07 -2.60 10.25
CA TRP A 149 25.62 -2.46 10.46
C TRP A 149 25.23 -1.03 10.82
N HIS A 150 25.99 -0.36 11.68
CA HIS A 150 25.75 1.04 12.01
C HIS A 150 25.78 1.94 10.77
N GLU A 151 26.76 1.74 9.89
CA GLU A 151 26.87 2.48 8.62
C GLU A 151 25.71 2.17 7.66
N VAL A 152 25.28 0.90 7.57
CA VAL A 152 24.09 0.50 6.79
C VAL A 152 22.84 1.21 7.30
N ASP A 153 22.60 1.16 8.62
CA ASP A 153 21.41 1.73 9.26
C ASP A 153 21.38 3.26 9.12
N GLN A 154 22.53 3.93 9.31
CA GLN A 154 22.64 5.37 9.09
C GLN A 154 22.41 5.75 7.63
N THR A 155 23.00 5.02 6.68
CA THR A 155 22.92 5.38 5.25
C THR A 155 21.50 5.21 4.73
N TRP A 156 20.84 4.08 5.02
CA TRP A 156 19.45 3.88 4.64
C TRP A 156 18.51 4.82 5.39
N GLY A 157 18.80 5.11 6.66
CA GLY A 157 18.08 6.11 7.45
C GLY A 157 18.17 7.51 6.84
N TRP A 158 19.36 7.94 6.38
CA TRP A 158 19.56 9.21 5.70
C TRP A 158 18.83 9.27 4.36
N ARG A 159 18.94 8.21 3.54
CA ARG A 159 18.29 8.13 2.22
C ARG A 159 16.77 8.23 2.28
N MET A 160 16.16 7.66 3.32
CA MET A 160 14.71 7.72 3.56
C MET A 160 14.28 8.91 4.42
N GLY A 161 15.26 9.60 5.03
CA GLY A 161 15.03 10.69 5.96
C GLY A 161 14.84 12.04 5.27
N PRO A 162 14.40 13.06 6.03
CA PRO A 162 14.20 14.40 5.50
C PRO A 162 15.50 15.12 5.10
N GLN A 163 16.67 14.53 5.40
CA GLN A 163 17.98 15.09 5.05
C GLN A 163 18.44 14.72 3.63
N GLY A 164 17.83 13.70 3.01
CA GLY A 164 18.09 13.30 1.64
C GLY A 164 17.17 14.03 0.63
N ASP A 165 17.20 13.57 -0.62
CA ASP A 165 16.23 13.98 -1.63
C ASP A 165 14.83 13.54 -1.20
N ALA A 166 13.91 14.50 -1.12
CA ALA A 166 12.57 14.27 -0.57
C ALA A 166 11.78 13.25 -1.39
N PHE A 167 11.94 13.25 -2.72
CA PHE A 167 11.17 12.39 -3.61
C PHE A 167 11.73 10.95 -3.62
N ALA A 168 13.04 10.81 -3.76
CA ALA A 168 13.74 9.54 -3.63
C ALA A 168 13.48 8.91 -2.25
N GLY A 169 13.54 9.71 -1.18
CA GLY A 169 13.27 9.27 0.18
C GLY A 169 11.84 8.75 0.35
N GLN A 170 10.85 9.42 -0.25
CA GLN A 170 9.45 8.97 -0.22
C GLN A 170 9.26 7.62 -0.92
N ILE A 171 9.85 7.45 -2.11
CA ILE A 171 9.81 6.18 -2.86
C ILE A 171 10.49 5.05 -2.07
N LEU A 172 11.68 5.33 -1.52
CA LEU A 172 12.42 4.36 -0.72
C LEU A 172 11.68 3.98 0.56
N ALA A 173 11.10 4.94 1.27
CA ALA A 173 10.34 4.69 2.49
C ALA A 173 9.09 3.83 2.21
N GLY A 174 8.37 4.11 1.12
CA GLY A 174 7.24 3.28 0.69
C GLY A 174 7.65 1.86 0.35
N SER A 175 8.72 1.71 -0.45
CA SER A 175 9.28 0.40 -0.84
C SER A 175 9.78 -0.38 0.37
N TYR A 176 10.51 0.29 1.27
CA TYR A 176 10.98 -0.27 2.54
C TYR A 176 9.83 -0.78 3.39
N HIS A 177 8.76 0.01 3.56
CA HIS A 177 7.62 -0.38 4.38
C HIS A 177 6.98 -1.68 3.85
N ALA A 178 6.76 -1.77 2.53
CA ALA A 178 6.20 -2.99 1.92
C ALA A 178 7.09 -4.22 2.16
N MET A 179 8.39 -4.10 1.88
CA MET A 179 9.36 -5.20 2.09
C MET A 179 9.47 -5.59 3.57
N TYR A 180 9.43 -4.60 4.47
CA TYR A 180 9.48 -4.81 5.91
C TYR A 180 8.25 -5.55 6.43
N GLN A 181 7.05 -5.17 6.00
CA GLN A 181 5.81 -5.89 6.35
C GLN A 181 5.82 -7.33 5.83
N GLN A 182 6.29 -7.53 4.59
CA GLN A 182 6.45 -8.87 4.03
C GLN A 182 7.45 -9.72 4.86
N ALA A 183 8.56 -9.12 5.27
CA ALA A 183 9.56 -9.80 6.11
C ALA A 183 8.99 -10.13 7.50
N LEU A 184 8.29 -9.20 8.16
CA LEU A 184 7.61 -9.46 9.42
C LEU A 184 6.62 -10.63 9.30
N ALA A 185 5.81 -10.66 8.24
CA ALA A 185 4.88 -11.75 8.00
C ALA A 185 5.57 -13.09 7.71
N ALA A 186 6.77 -13.08 7.12
CA ALA A 186 7.54 -14.29 6.84
C ALA A 186 8.26 -14.84 8.09
N TYR A 187 8.82 -13.96 8.91
CA TYR A 187 9.59 -14.35 10.11
C TYR A 187 8.72 -14.53 11.36
N GLY A 188 7.58 -13.83 11.46
CA GLY A 188 6.67 -13.91 12.60
C GLY A 188 5.71 -15.12 12.59
N ARG A 189 5.73 -15.95 11.54
CA ARG A 189 4.99 -17.23 11.49
C ARG A 189 5.79 -18.43 12.03
N ARG A 190 6.96 -18.20 12.62
CA ARG A 190 7.81 -19.24 13.23
C ARG A 190 7.70 -19.15 14.75
#